data_AF-A0A5J4RD87-F1
#
_entry.id   AF-A0A5J4RD87-F1
#
_cell.length_a   1.000
_cell.length_b   1.000
_cell.length_c   1.000
_cell.angle_alpha   90.00
_cell.angle_beta   90.00
_cell.angle_gamma   90.00
#
_symmetry.space_group_name_H-M   'P 1'
#
loop_
_entity.id
_entity.type
_entity.pdbx_description
1 polymer ?
#
loop_
_entity_poly.entity_id
_entity_poly.type
_entity_poly.pdbx_seq_one_letter_code
_entity_poly.pdbx_strand_id
1 'polypeptide(L)'
;KHIVLRADLKQYVKKGGYHIQHVNELHNRLKKWIAGSFWGVSTKYLQNYLNWFYMLEKFKHESITTEKMALASIQNAHAIKQYRCNNFSYDVLMTTQM
;
A
#
# COMPACT_ATOMS: atom_id res chain seq x y z
N LYS A 1 -0.48 16.90 -1.85
CA LYS A 1 -1.62 17.62 -1.20
C LYS A 1 -2.33 16.67 -0.24
N HIS A 2 -2.21 16.88 1.07
CA HIS A 2 -2.91 16.08 2.09
C HIS A 2 -4.42 16.34 2.06
N ILE A 3 -5.25 15.29 2.15
CA ILE A 3 -6.72 15.41 2.12
C ILE A 3 -7.27 14.86 3.44
N VAL A 4 -7.84 15.75 4.25
CA VAL A 4 -8.54 15.37 5.48
C VAL A 4 -9.97 14.94 5.16
N LEU A 5 -10.39 13.80 5.70
CA LEU A 5 -11.77 13.29 5.69
C LEU A 5 -12.41 13.53 7.06
N ARG A 6 -13.69 13.91 7.05
CA ARG A 6 -14.46 14.29 8.24
C ARG A 6 -15.62 13.31 8.42
N ALA A 7 -15.41 12.30 9.26
CA ALA A 7 -16.41 11.27 9.54
C ALA A 7 -17.65 11.83 10.25
N ASP A 8 -17.47 12.86 11.08
CA ASP A 8 -18.50 13.62 11.78
C ASP A 8 -19.51 14.27 10.81
N LEU A 9 -19.04 14.74 9.66
CA LEU A 9 -19.87 15.30 8.60
C LEU A 9 -20.43 14.24 7.64
N LYS A 10 -20.31 12.94 7.97
CA LYS A 10 -20.58 11.81 7.08
C LYS A 10 -19.83 11.88 5.74
N GLN A 11 -18.68 12.56 5.71
CA GLN A 11 -17.83 12.68 4.52
C GLN A 11 -16.76 11.59 4.51
N TYR A 12 -17.09 10.47 3.86
CA TYR A 12 -16.25 9.27 3.87
C TYR A 12 -15.42 9.09 2.59
N VAL A 13 -15.68 9.87 1.55
CA VAL A 13 -14.97 9.88 0.26
C VAL A 13 -14.78 11.32 -0.19
N LYS A 14 -13.59 11.66 -0.70
CA LYS A 14 -13.29 12.98 -1.27
C LYS A 14 -12.50 12.81 -2.56
N LYS A 15 -12.89 13.52 -3.62
CA LYS A 15 -12.23 13.51 -4.95
C LYS A 15 -12.09 12.11 -5.59
N GLY A 16 -13.08 11.23 -5.41
CA GLY A 16 -13.03 9.87 -5.97
C GLY A 16 -11.95 8.97 -5.37
N GLY A 17 -11.38 9.35 -4.22
CA GLY A 17 -10.45 8.51 -3.46
C GLY A 17 -11.12 7.32 -2.78
N TYR A 18 -10.35 6.57 -2.00
CA TYR A 18 -10.85 5.42 -1.23
C TYR A 18 -11.82 5.85 -0.11
N HIS A 19 -12.80 5.00 0.18
CA HIS A 19 -13.71 5.16 1.32
C HIS A 19 -12.96 4.92 2.65
N ILE A 20 -13.18 5.76 3.66
CA ILE A 20 -12.46 5.64 4.94
C ILE A 20 -12.66 4.27 5.61
N GLN A 21 -13.84 3.67 5.49
CA GLN A 21 -14.09 2.33 6.02
C GLN A 21 -13.19 1.29 5.33
N HIS A 22 -13.00 1.40 4.02
CA HIS A 22 -12.16 0.47 3.27
C HIS A 22 -10.69 0.57 3.71
N VAL A 23 -10.22 1.80 4.00
CA VAL A 23 -8.88 2.05 4.56
C VAL A 23 -8.77 1.47 5.98
N ASN A 24 -9.77 1.71 6.84
CA ASN A 24 -9.80 1.19 8.21
C ASN A 24 -9.82 -0.34 8.25
N GLU A 25 -10.61 -0.97 7.37
CA GLU A 25 -10.67 -2.42 7.23
C GLU A 25 -9.34 -3.00 6.75
N LEU A 26 -8.72 -2.39 5.73
CA LEU A 26 -7.40 -2.79 5.24
C LEU A 26 -6.35 -2.70 6.36
N HIS A 27 -6.34 -1.60 7.11
CA HIS A 27 -5.45 -1.42 8.24
C HIS A 27 -5.68 -2.47 9.33
N ASN A 28 -6.94 -2.79 9.66
CA ASN A 28 -7.26 -3.82 10.64
C ASN A 28 -6.79 -5.22 10.19
N ARG A 29 -6.96 -5.56 8.90
CA ARG A 29 -6.46 -6.83 8.34
C ARG A 29 -4.93 -6.90 8.40
N LEU A 30 -4.24 -5.81 8.03
CA LEU A 30 -2.78 -5.73 8.14
C LEU A 30 -2.32 -5.92 9.60
N LYS A 31 -2.97 -5.24 10.55
CA LYS A 31 -2.63 -5.34 11.98
C LYS A 31 -2.82 -6.77 12.50
N LYS A 32 -3.94 -7.42 12.16
CA LYS A 32 -4.21 -8.81 12.54
C LYS A 32 -3.21 -9.78 11.91
N TRP A 33 -2.86 -9.58 10.65
CA TRP A 33 -1.86 -10.40 9.96
C TRP A 33 -0.49 -10.28 10.62
N ILE A 34 -0.04 -9.05 10.92
CA ILE A 34 1.24 -8.83 11.60
C ILE A 34 1.25 -9.49 12.99
N ALA A 35 0.22 -9.24 13.79
CA ALA A 35 0.15 -9.73 15.17
C ALA A 35 -0.09 -11.25 15.27
N GLY A 36 -0.82 -11.84 14.33
CA GLY A 36 -1.17 -13.26 14.34
C GLY A 36 -0.12 -14.16 13.69
N SER A 37 0.63 -13.65 12.71
CA SER A 37 1.60 -14.46 11.96
C SER A 37 3.04 -14.30 12.43
N PHE A 38 3.37 -13.24 13.17
CA PHE A 38 4.76 -12.93 13.53
C PHE A 38 4.91 -12.53 15.01
N TRP A 39 6.01 -12.92 15.62
CA TRP A 39 6.38 -12.55 17.00
C TRP A 39 7.20 -11.24 17.08
N GLY A 40 7.18 -10.47 15.98
CA GLY A 40 7.99 -9.29 15.79
C GLY A 40 8.37 -9.14 14.32
N VAL A 41 8.33 -7.91 13.81
CA VAL A 41 8.71 -7.59 12.43
C VAL A 41 9.94 -6.71 12.47
N SER A 42 11.05 -7.20 11.90
CA SER A 42 12.25 -6.38 11.75
C SER A 42 12.00 -5.24 10.77
N THR A 43 12.23 -4.00 11.21
CA THR A 43 12.03 -2.79 10.39
C THR A 43 12.86 -2.80 9.11
N LYS A 44 14.03 -3.45 9.12
CA LYS A 44 14.88 -3.65 7.93
C LYS A 44 14.14 -4.33 6.77
N TYR A 45 13.20 -5.22 7.08
CA TYR A 45 12.48 -6.02 6.09
C TYR A 45 11.01 -5.62 5.99
N LEU A 46 10.58 -4.53 6.63
CA LEU A 46 9.17 -4.10 6.67
C LEU A 46 8.53 -4.02 5.28
N GLN A 47 9.26 -3.48 4.30
CA GLN A 47 8.77 -3.41 2.92
C GLN A 47 8.47 -4.79 2.32
N ASN A 48 9.28 -5.80 2.63
CA ASN A 48 9.08 -7.16 2.16
C ASN A 48 7.81 -7.78 2.77
N TYR A 49 7.56 -7.54 4.06
CA TYR A 49 6.31 -7.96 4.71
C TYR A 49 5.09 -7.26 4.11
N LEU A 50 5.17 -5.95 3.87
CA LEU A 50 4.06 -5.22 3.25
C LEU A 50 3.79 -5.68 1.81
N ASN A 51 4.84 -6.00 1.05
CA ASN A 51 4.70 -6.57 -0.29
C ASN A 51 4.01 -7.95 -0.23
N TRP A 52 4.36 -8.79 0.75
CA TRP A 52 3.69 -10.06 0.98
C TRP A 52 2.20 -9.83 1.30
N PHE A 53 1.90 -8.96 2.26
CA PHE A 53 0.52 -8.65 2.64
C PHE A 53 -0.31 -8.17 1.44
N TYR A 54 0.25 -7.30 0.61
CA TYR A 54 -0.41 -6.83 -0.61
C TYR A 54 -0.76 -7.98 -1.56
N MET A 55 0.16 -8.94 -1.72
CA MET A 55 -0.08 -10.12 -2.57
C MET A 55 -1.19 -10.99 -1.99
N LEU A 56 -1.22 -11.20 -0.67
CA LEU A 56 -2.31 -11.93 -0.01
C LEU A 56 -3.66 -11.23 -0.22
N GLU A 57 -3.73 -9.91 -0.07
CA GLU A 57 -4.96 -9.15 -0.30
C GLU A 57 -5.41 -9.19 -1.78
N LYS A 58 -4.46 -9.17 -2.72
CA LYS A 58 -4.75 -9.21 -4.17
C LYS A 58 -5.37 -10.54 -4.60
N PHE A 59 -4.94 -11.64 -3.98
CA PHE A 59 -5.40 -12.98 -4.33
C PHE A 59 -6.39 -13.60 -3.34
N LYS A 60 -6.90 -12.85 -2.36
CA LYS A 60 -7.79 -13.37 -1.32
C LYS A 60 -9.09 -14.03 -1.82
N HIS A 61 -9.51 -13.70 -3.04
CA HIS A 61 -10.72 -14.24 -3.68
C HIS A 61 -10.42 -15.16 -4.87
N GLU A 62 -9.15 -15.44 -5.15
CA GLU A 62 -8.73 -16.27 -6.27
C GLU A 62 -7.87 -17.44 -5.80
N SER A 63 -7.89 -18.55 -6.53
CA SER A 63 -6.87 -19.57 -6.35
C SER A 63 -5.50 -18.99 -6.74
N ILE A 64 -4.58 -18.99 -5.78
CA ILE A 64 -3.21 -18.57 -5.99
C ILE A 64 -2.53 -19.57 -6.94
N THR A 65 -2.19 -19.11 -8.14
CA THR A 65 -1.30 -19.83 -9.06
C THR A 65 0.07 -19.16 -9.04
N THR A 66 1.15 -19.96 -9.18
CA THR A 66 2.54 -19.50 -9.23
C THR A 66 2.77 -18.43 -10.31
N GLU A 67 2.12 -18.58 -11.47
CA GLU A 67 2.16 -17.62 -12.57
C GLU A 67 1.58 -16.25 -12.17
N LYS A 68 0.41 -16.23 -11.53
CA LYS A 68 -0.24 -15.01 -11.06
C LYS A 68 0.60 -14.31 -9.99
N MET A 69 1.23 -15.07 -9.09
CA MET A 69 2.18 -14.53 -8.12
C MET A 69 3.41 -13.91 -8.79
N ALA A 70 3.97 -14.54 -9.83
CA ALA A 70 5.11 -14.01 -10.56
C ALA A 70 4.75 -12.69 -11.28
N LEU A 71 3.62 -12.66 -11.99
CA LEU A 71 3.14 -11.45 -12.68
C LEU A 71 2.89 -10.29 -11.70
N ALA A 72 2.24 -10.55 -10.56
CA ALA A 72 1.94 -9.50 -9.59
C ALA A 72 3.20 -9.04 -8.82
N SER A 73 4.20 -9.90 -8.60
CA SER A 73 5.48 -9.47 -8.01
C SER A 73 6.33 -8.63 -8.98
N ILE A 74 6.30 -8.94 -10.28
CA ILE A 74 6.91 -8.10 -11.33
C ILE A 74 6.23 -6.71 -11.39
N GLN A 75 4.90 -6.67 -11.37
CA GLN A 75 4.15 -5.40 -11.33
C GLN A 75 4.50 -4.57 -10.08
N ASN A 76 4.69 -5.21 -8.93
CA ASN A 76 5.01 -4.52 -7.70
C ASN A 76 6.46 -3.97 -7.71
N ALA A 77 7.41 -4.71 -8.27
CA ALA A 77 8.78 -4.21 -8.51
C ALA A 77 8.78 -2.99 -9.47
N HIS A 78 7.92 -3.02 -10.49
CA HIS A 78 7.72 -1.88 -11.38
C HIS A 78 7.07 -0.69 -10.65
N ALA A 79 6.08 -0.91 -9.80
CA ALA A 79 5.46 0.14 -8.98
C ALA A 79 6.48 0.79 -8.02
N ILE A 80 7.38 0.01 -7.43
CA ILE A 80 8.48 0.53 -6.61
C ILE A 80 9.47 1.35 -7.45
N LYS A 81 9.80 0.90 -8.67
CA LYS A 81 10.62 1.68 -9.62
C LYS A 81 9.93 2.99 -9.98
N GLN A 82 8.65 2.95 -10.34
CA GLN A 82 7.86 4.13 -10.67
C GLN A 82 7.75 5.11 -9.49
N TYR A 83 7.51 4.61 -8.27
CA TYR A 83 7.51 5.44 -7.07
C TYR A 83 8.87 6.11 -6.87
N ARG A 84 9.98 5.37 -6.98
CA ARG A 84 11.32 5.95 -6.88
C ARG A 84 11.59 7.01 -7.95
N CYS A 85 11.23 6.74 -9.21
CA CYS A 85 11.35 7.72 -10.30
C CYS A 85 10.49 8.96 -10.04
N ASN A 86 9.26 8.78 -9.56
CA ASN A 86 8.37 9.90 -9.26
C ASN A 86 8.90 10.75 -8.09
N ASN A 87 9.40 10.13 -7.02
CA ASN A 87 10.02 10.87 -5.90
C ASN A 87 11.28 11.61 -6.34
N PHE A 88 12.13 10.98 -7.16
CA PHE A 88 13.28 11.67 -7.74
C PHE A 88 12.86 12.91 -8.55
N SER A 89 11.80 12.81 -9.36
CA SER A 89 11.24 13.96 -10.07
C SER A 89 10.69 15.03 -9.13
N TYR A 90 10.07 14.66 -8.00
CA TYR A 90 9.64 15.63 -6.99
C TYR A 90 10.83 16.33 -6.34
N ASP A 91 11.90 15.61 -5.99
CA ASP A 91 13.11 16.18 -5.41
C ASP A 91 13.78 17.19 -6.37
N VAL A 92 13.88 16.85 -7.66
CA VAL A 92 14.40 17.75 -8.70
C VAL A 92 13.54 19.00 -8.88
N LEU A 93 12.21 18.86 -8.82
CA LEU A 93 11.30 20.00 -8.91
C LEU A 93 11.41 20.94 -7.69
N MET A 94 11.66 20.40 -6.49
CA MET A 94 11.86 21.20 -5.28
C MET A 94 13.22 21.91 -5.25
N THR A 95 14.27 21.31 -5.83
CA THR A 95 15.60 21.96 -5.93
C THR A 95 15.69 23.00 -7.05
N THR A 96 14.87 22.88 -8.09
CA THR A 96 14.79 23.84 -9.21
C THR A 96 14.00 25.11 -8.87
N GLN A 97 13.22 25.08 -7.78
CA GLN A 97 12.45 26.23 -7.28
C GLN A 97 13.23 27.10 -6.27
N MET A 98 14.52 26.81 -6.06
CA MET A 98 15.47 27.64 -5.30
C MET A 98 16.40 28.40 -6.25
#